data_AF-A0A9W6LHE2-F1
#
_entry.id   AF-A0A9W6LHE2-F1
#
_cell.length_a   1.000
_cell.length_b   1.000
_cell.length_c   1.000
_cell.angle_alpha   90.00
_cell.angle_beta   90.00
_cell.angle_gamma   90.00
#
_symmetry.space_group_name_H-M   'P 1'
#
loop_
_entity.id
_entity.type
_entity.pdbx_description
1 polymer ?
#
loop_
_entity_poly.entity_id
_entity_poly.type
_entity_poly.pdbx_seq_one_letter_code
_entity_poly.pdbx_strand_id
1 'polypeptide(L)'
;MIERRNRSGAGLHDPILEKLGMEIAAGELPAGHVLTLDGIQERFSVSRTVAREAMRILESMGLVESRRRVGITVRPIADWNVFDPKVIWWRLSGPDRGAQLRTLTELRIAVEPLAAGAAARAATAAQRARVVELAALLRTLGEAADLAEFMERDVEFHELLLQASGNEMFGALAEVVAAVLRGRTQLGLMPHKPVPEAMDLHDAVAAAIAEGRCAEAETAMRALLVEVRTAMLPGLVPWSPRDPPPWSTTLWRLMSCDPPLWVPRCCARRFPSCALPHPTACNLL
;
A
#
# COMPACT_ATOMS: atom_id res chain seq x y z
N MET A 1 5.01 22.51 -31.24
CA MET A 1 3.82 21.73 -31.67
C MET A 1 4.10 20.28 -31.31
N ILE A 2 3.79 19.88 -30.07
CA ILE A 2 4.15 18.57 -29.51
C ILE A 2 2.93 17.66 -29.66
N GLU A 3 3.04 16.68 -30.55
CA GLU A 3 2.07 15.60 -30.71
C GLU A 3 2.01 14.75 -29.43
N ARG A 4 0.86 14.78 -28.78
CA ARG A 4 0.48 13.89 -27.68
C ARG A 4 0.48 12.44 -28.17
N ARG A 5 1.59 11.74 -27.94
CA ARG A 5 1.67 10.28 -28.09
C ARG A 5 0.71 9.60 -27.11
N ASN A 6 -0.27 8.91 -27.70
CA ASN A 6 -0.86 7.64 -27.26
C ASN A 6 -1.82 7.63 -26.04
N ARG A 7 -3.08 8.06 -26.26
CA ARG A 7 -4.27 7.53 -25.56
C ARG A 7 -4.87 6.35 -26.33
N SER A 8 -4.08 5.31 -26.55
CA SER A 8 -4.57 4.07 -27.16
C SER A 8 -4.86 3.07 -26.04
N GLY A 9 -6.13 2.99 -25.62
CA GLY A 9 -6.54 2.01 -24.61
C GLY A 9 -7.90 2.25 -23.93
N ALA A 10 -8.54 3.42 -24.10
CA ALA A 10 -9.82 3.64 -23.45
C ALA A 10 -10.94 2.90 -24.20
N GLY A 11 -11.31 1.70 -23.71
CA GLY A 11 -12.42 0.95 -24.25
C GLY A 11 -13.74 1.69 -24.01
N LEU A 12 -14.76 1.43 -24.84
CA LEU A 12 -16.11 1.97 -24.63
C LEU A 12 -16.72 1.59 -23.25
N HIS A 13 -16.15 0.59 -22.58
CA HIS A 13 -16.54 0.15 -21.24
C HIS A 13 -15.87 0.95 -20.12
N ASP A 14 -14.77 1.68 -20.38
CA ASP A 14 -13.99 2.38 -19.36
C ASP A 14 -14.83 3.38 -18.54
N PRO A 15 -15.68 4.25 -19.14
CA PRO A 15 -16.46 5.19 -18.34
C PRO A 15 -17.45 4.49 -17.39
N ILE A 16 -18.00 3.35 -17.81
CA ILE A 16 -18.93 2.54 -17.01
C ILE A 16 -18.17 1.87 -15.87
N LEU A 17 -17.01 1.29 -16.20
CA LEU A 17 -16.13 0.64 -15.25
C LEU A 17 -15.70 1.61 -14.15
N GLU A 18 -15.21 2.79 -14.53
CA GLU A 18 -14.80 3.84 -13.59
C GLU A 18 -15.97 4.30 -12.72
N LYS A 19 -17.15 4.56 -13.32
CA LYS A 19 -18.32 5.02 -12.56
C LYS A 19 -18.79 3.96 -11.56
N LEU A 20 -18.98 2.72 -11.99
CA LEU A 20 -19.45 1.65 -11.10
C LEU A 20 -18.41 1.27 -10.05
N GLY A 21 -17.12 1.24 -10.41
CA GLY A 21 -16.02 1.01 -9.47
C GLY A 21 -15.98 2.06 -8.36
N MET A 22 -16.10 3.35 -8.70
CA MET A 22 -16.21 4.43 -7.72
C MET A 22 -17.44 4.31 -6.82
N GLU A 23 -18.61 3.96 -7.36
CA GLU A 23 -19.85 3.83 -6.58
C GLU A 23 -19.80 2.64 -5.62
N ILE A 24 -19.22 1.52 -6.05
CA ILE A 24 -18.98 0.35 -5.19
C ILE A 24 -17.97 0.73 -4.09
N ALA A 25 -16.85 1.37 -4.45
CA ALA A 25 -15.82 1.78 -3.50
C ALA A 25 -16.31 2.84 -2.50
N ALA A 26 -17.25 3.70 -2.90
CA ALA A 26 -17.87 4.69 -2.04
C ALA A 26 -19.01 4.13 -1.17
N GLY A 27 -19.41 2.87 -1.39
CA GLY A 27 -20.51 2.22 -0.67
C GLY A 27 -21.91 2.64 -1.15
N GLU A 28 -22.01 3.42 -2.24
CA GLU A 28 -23.29 3.75 -2.88
C GLU A 28 -23.97 2.50 -3.45
N LEU A 29 -23.15 1.55 -3.93
CA LEU A 29 -23.54 0.18 -4.26
C LEU A 29 -22.93 -0.76 -3.21
N PRO A 30 -23.62 -0.99 -2.07
CA PRO A 30 -23.06 -1.75 -0.96
C PRO A 30 -22.95 -3.25 -1.29
N ALA A 31 -22.14 -3.97 -0.51
CA ALA A 31 -22.05 -5.43 -0.62
C ALA A 31 -23.43 -6.10 -0.52
N GLY A 32 -23.70 -7.06 -1.40
CA GLY A 32 -25.00 -7.69 -1.56
C GLY A 32 -25.97 -6.97 -2.51
N HIS A 33 -25.67 -5.74 -2.94
CA HIS A 33 -26.46 -5.05 -3.95
C HIS A 33 -26.44 -5.84 -5.26
N VAL A 34 -27.61 -5.96 -5.90
CA VAL A 34 -27.78 -6.74 -7.14
C VAL A 34 -27.95 -5.82 -8.34
N LEU A 35 -27.02 -5.91 -9.27
CA LEU A 35 -27.02 -5.27 -10.57
C LEU A 35 -27.54 -6.23 -11.65
N THR A 36 -28.15 -5.68 -12.69
CA THR A 36 -28.54 -6.42 -13.89
C THR A 36 -27.90 -5.81 -15.13
N LEU A 37 -27.62 -6.64 -16.14
CA LEU A 37 -27.09 -6.13 -17.41
C LEU A 37 -28.09 -5.20 -18.10
N ASP A 38 -29.40 -5.42 -17.95
CA ASP A 38 -30.43 -4.55 -18.54
C ASP A 38 -30.48 -3.20 -17.84
N GLY A 39 -30.37 -3.16 -16.51
CA GLY A 39 -30.25 -1.91 -15.76
C GLY A 39 -28.99 -1.11 -16.11
N ILE A 40 -27.85 -1.78 -16.34
CA ILE A 40 -26.62 -1.11 -16.77
C ILE A 40 -26.75 -0.58 -18.20
N GLN A 41 -27.37 -1.33 -19.12
CA GLN A 41 -27.62 -0.88 -20.50
C GLN A 41 -28.48 0.38 -20.52
N GLU A 42 -29.57 0.40 -19.76
CA GLU A 42 -30.49 1.53 -19.65
C GLU A 42 -29.81 2.74 -18.99
N ARG A 43 -29.13 2.52 -17.86
CA ARG A 43 -28.47 3.60 -17.10
C ARG A 43 -27.36 4.30 -17.87
N PHE A 44 -26.58 3.56 -18.64
CA PHE A 44 -25.42 4.09 -19.35
C PHE A 44 -25.63 4.24 -20.86
N SER A 45 -26.83 3.94 -21.37
CA SER A 45 -27.16 3.97 -22.81
C SER A 45 -26.17 3.18 -23.67
N VAL A 46 -25.84 1.96 -23.25
CA VAL A 46 -24.86 1.09 -23.93
C VAL A 46 -25.44 -0.25 -24.35
N SER A 47 -24.73 -0.95 -25.24
CA SER A 47 -25.11 -2.32 -25.63
C SER A 47 -24.85 -3.33 -24.51
N ARG A 48 -25.59 -4.44 -24.53
CA ARG A 48 -25.40 -5.57 -23.60
C ARG A 48 -23.96 -6.09 -23.58
N THR A 49 -23.27 -6.07 -24.72
CA THR A 49 -21.88 -6.53 -24.83
C THR A 49 -20.94 -5.62 -24.06
N VAL A 50 -21.09 -4.29 -24.18
CA VAL A 50 -20.28 -3.32 -23.43
C VAL A 50 -20.55 -3.43 -21.93
N ALA A 51 -21.81 -3.53 -21.52
CA ALA A 51 -22.19 -3.75 -20.12
C ALA A 51 -21.57 -5.04 -19.57
N ARG A 52 -21.61 -6.14 -20.33
CA ARG A 52 -21.01 -7.42 -19.92
C ARG A 52 -19.51 -7.32 -19.73
N GLU A 53 -18.81 -6.59 -20.60
CA GLU A 53 -17.36 -6.45 -20.51
C GLU A 53 -16.95 -5.64 -19.27
N ALA A 54 -17.63 -4.54 -18.99
CA ALA A 54 -17.42 -3.78 -17.75
C ALA A 54 -17.62 -4.68 -16.51
N MET A 55 -18.66 -5.52 -16.52
CA MET A 55 -18.95 -6.44 -15.41
C MET A 55 -17.92 -7.55 -15.26
N ARG A 56 -17.38 -8.08 -16.36
CA ARG A 56 -16.29 -9.08 -16.32
C ARG A 56 -15.03 -8.50 -15.69
N ILE A 57 -14.69 -7.26 -15.99
CA ILE A 57 -13.51 -6.61 -15.42
C ILE A 57 -13.70 -6.37 -13.92
N LEU A 58 -14.87 -5.86 -13.50
CA LEU A 58 -15.19 -5.76 -12.07
C LEU A 58 -15.17 -7.13 -11.36
N GLU A 59 -15.64 -8.18 -12.03
CA GLU A 59 -15.63 -9.55 -11.52
C GLU A 59 -14.20 -10.09 -11.39
N SER A 60 -13.30 -9.81 -12.35
CA SER A 60 -11.89 -10.21 -12.26
C SER A 60 -11.12 -9.49 -11.15
N MET A 61 -11.55 -8.28 -10.77
CA MET A 61 -11.04 -7.56 -9.60
C MET A 61 -11.75 -7.97 -8.30
N GLY A 62 -12.73 -8.87 -8.36
CA GLY A 62 -13.47 -9.36 -7.19
C GLY A 62 -14.50 -8.40 -6.63
N LEU A 63 -14.84 -7.30 -7.32
CA LEU A 63 -15.82 -6.31 -6.84
C LEU A 63 -17.26 -6.83 -6.95
N VAL A 64 -17.52 -7.68 -7.94
CA VAL A 64 -18.83 -8.30 -8.18
C VAL A 64 -18.68 -9.78 -8.49
N GLU A 65 -19.77 -10.52 -8.40
CA GLU A 65 -19.86 -11.91 -8.89
C GLU A 65 -21.20 -12.16 -9.60
N SER A 66 -21.14 -12.95 -10.66
CA SER A 66 -22.33 -13.39 -11.39
C SER A 66 -22.98 -14.61 -10.72
N ARG A 67 -24.21 -14.44 -10.23
CA ARG A 67 -25.00 -15.52 -9.61
C ARG A 67 -26.18 -15.91 -10.49
N ARG A 68 -26.31 -17.22 -10.77
CA ARG A 68 -27.44 -17.77 -11.54
C ARG A 68 -28.77 -17.39 -10.89
N ARG A 69 -29.71 -16.87 -11.70
CA ARG A 69 -31.07 -16.46 -11.29
C ARG A 69 -31.15 -15.31 -10.25
N VAL A 70 -30.03 -14.73 -9.84
CA VAL A 70 -29.99 -13.56 -8.95
C VAL A 70 -29.58 -12.32 -9.74
N GLY A 71 -28.52 -12.43 -10.54
CA GLY A 71 -27.92 -11.28 -11.22
C GLY A 71 -26.46 -11.13 -10.83
N ILE A 72 -25.95 -9.90 -10.89
CA ILE A 72 -24.57 -9.57 -10.58
C ILE A 72 -24.55 -8.94 -9.19
N THR A 73 -23.92 -9.61 -8.23
CA THR A 73 -23.96 -9.20 -6.82
C THR A 73 -22.65 -8.52 -6.45
N VAL A 74 -22.70 -7.34 -5.81
CA VAL A 74 -21.52 -6.68 -5.26
C VAL A 74 -20.96 -7.50 -4.10
N ARG A 75 -19.64 -7.72 -4.09
CA ARG A 75 -18.94 -8.51 -3.08
C ARG A 75 -18.40 -7.65 -1.93
N PRO A 76 -18.22 -8.20 -0.73
CA PRO A 76 -17.57 -7.49 0.38
C PRO A 76 -16.10 -7.19 0.05
N ILE A 77 -15.54 -6.13 0.64
CA ILE A 77 -14.17 -5.66 0.36
C ILE A 77 -13.08 -6.71 0.62
N ALA A 78 -13.32 -7.66 1.54
CA ALA A 78 -12.39 -8.76 1.84
C ALA A 78 -12.12 -9.66 0.63
N ASP A 79 -13.01 -9.62 -0.36
CA ASP A 79 -12.92 -10.43 -1.57
C ASP A 79 -12.29 -9.69 -2.76
N TRP A 80 -12.05 -8.38 -2.62
CA TRP A 80 -11.55 -7.55 -3.72
C TRP A 80 -10.04 -7.76 -3.90
N ASN A 81 -9.56 -7.63 -5.13
CA ASN A 81 -8.14 -7.45 -5.39
C ASN A 81 -7.71 -6.05 -4.93
N VAL A 82 -7.35 -5.91 -3.66
CA VAL A 82 -6.95 -4.64 -3.05
C VAL A 82 -5.61 -4.08 -3.57
N PHE A 83 -4.85 -4.88 -4.33
CA PHE A 83 -3.61 -4.46 -4.99
C PHE A 83 -3.83 -3.94 -6.41
N ASP A 84 -5.04 -4.06 -6.97
CA ASP A 84 -5.31 -3.52 -8.30
C ASP A 84 -5.25 -1.98 -8.29
N PRO A 85 -4.48 -1.34 -9.18
CA PRO A 85 -4.36 0.12 -9.24
C PRO A 85 -5.69 0.87 -9.39
N LYS A 86 -6.68 0.32 -10.12
CA LYS A 86 -8.01 0.93 -10.24
C LYS A 86 -8.78 0.86 -8.94
N VAL A 87 -8.74 -0.30 -8.27
CA VAL A 87 -9.36 -0.47 -6.95
C VAL A 87 -8.72 0.45 -5.93
N ILE A 88 -7.40 0.62 -5.99
CA ILE A 88 -6.68 1.56 -5.14
C ILE A 88 -7.20 2.98 -5.38
N TRP A 89 -7.23 3.41 -6.64
CA TRP A 89 -7.71 4.73 -7.05
C TRP A 89 -9.16 5.03 -6.63
N TRP A 90 -10.09 4.10 -6.85
CA TRP A 90 -11.50 4.29 -6.53
C TRP A 90 -11.72 4.48 -5.03
N ARG A 91 -11.04 3.67 -4.21
CA ARG A 91 -11.11 3.80 -2.76
C ARG A 91 -10.45 5.10 -2.25
N LEU A 92 -9.38 5.56 -2.90
CA LEU A 92 -8.73 6.83 -2.55
C LEU A 92 -9.61 8.03 -2.94
N SER A 93 -10.42 7.88 -3.98
CA SER A 93 -11.40 8.89 -4.39
C SER A 93 -12.62 8.95 -3.47
N GLY A 94 -12.92 7.85 -2.76
CA GLY A 94 -14.09 7.70 -1.89
C GLY A 94 -13.97 8.35 -0.49
N PRO A 95 -15.01 8.15 0.35
CA PRO A 95 -15.07 8.66 1.72
C PRO A 95 -14.05 7.98 2.67
N ASP A 96 -13.73 6.70 2.43
CA ASP A 96 -12.81 5.91 3.26
C ASP A 96 -11.32 6.10 2.91
N ARG A 97 -10.98 7.10 2.10
CA ARG A 97 -9.61 7.36 1.62
C ARG A 97 -8.56 7.40 2.73
N GLY A 98 -8.91 7.97 3.89
CA GLY A 98 -8.00 8.07 5.03
C GLY A 98 -7.60 6.69 5.58
N ALA A 99 -8.56 5.76 5.66
CA ALA A 99 -8.30 4.38 6.10
C ALA A 99 -7.41 3.64 5.12
N GLN A 100 -7.63 3.83 3.82
CA GLN A 100 -6.82 3.20 2.82
C GLN A 100 -5.38 3.75 2.78
N LEU A 101 -5.22 5.08 2.87
CA LEU A 101 -3.90 5.71 2.95
C LEU A 101 -3.07 5.17 4.12
N ARG A 102 -3.71 4.89 5.26
CA ARG A 102 -3.06 4.23 6.40
C ARG A 102 -2.52 2.86 6.02
N THR A 103 -3.38 1.97 5.53
CA THR A 103 -2.99 0.59 5.17
C THR A 103 -1.92 0.55 4.08
N LEU A 104 -1.97 1.47 3.13
CA LEU A 104 -0.96 1.59 2.08
C LEU A 104 0.36 2.12 2.64
N THR A 105 0.32 3.11 3.53
CA THR A 105 1.54 3.62 4.18
C THR A 105 2.20 2.55 5.06
N GLU A 106 1.42 1.71 5.74
CA GLU A 106 1.91 0.56 6.50
C GLU A 106 2.62 -0.46 5.60
N LEU A 107 2.03 -0.80 4.44
CA LEU A 107 2.66 -1.66 3.44
C LEU A 107 4.01 -1.09 2.99
N ARG A 108 4.06 0.21 2.66
CA ARG A 108 5.28 0.90 2.25
C ARG A 108 6.37 0.81 3.33
N ILE A 109 6.05 1.12 4.59
CA ILE A 109 6.98 1.05 5.73
C ILE A 109 7.49 -0.38 6.00
N ALA A 110 6.69 -1.39 5.70
CA ALA A 110 7.06 -2.79 5.85
C ALA A 110 8.00 -3.27 4.72
N VAL A 111 7.74 -2.85 3.48
CA VAL A 111 8.39 -3.42 2.28
C VAL A 111 9.56 -2.57 1.79
N GLU A 112 9.35 -1.27 1.57
CA GLU A 112 10.33 -0.43 0.87
C GLU A 112 11.68 -0.30 1.57
N PRO A 113 11.77 -0.24 2.92
CA PRO A 113 13.06 -0.28 3.59
C PRO A 113 13.88 -1.52 3.23
N LEU A 114 13.26 -2.70 3.31
CA LEU A 114 13.93 -3.97 2.96
C LEU A 114 14.27 -4.03 1.48
N ALA A 115 13.42 -3.47 0.61
CA ALA A 115 13.70 -3.35 -0.82
C ALA A 115 14.90 -2.44 -1.10
N ALA A 116 15.04 -1.31 -0.40
CA ALA A 116 16.19 -0.41 -0.53
C ALA A 116 17.50 -1.09 -0.07
N GLY A 117 17.48 -1.81 1.05
CA GLY A 117 18.61 -2.61 1.50
C GLY A 117 18.99 -3.73 0.53
N ALA A 118 17.99 -4.39 -0.06
CA ALA A 118 18.20 -5.40 -1.07
C ALA A 118 18.73 -4.80 -2.38
N ALA A 119 18.25 -3.62 -2.80
CA ALA A 119 18.74 -2.89 -3.96
C ALA A 119 20.21 -2.47 -3.79
N ALA A 120 20.62 -2.07 -2.59
CA ALA A 120 22.03 -1.84 -2.28
C ALA A 120 22.91 -3.09 -2.53
N ARG A 121 22.38 -4.30 -2.44
CA ARG A 121 23.10 -5.53 -2.82
C ARG A 121 22.98 -5.86 -4.31
N ALA A 122 21.76 -5.85 -4.83
CA ALA A 122 21.41 -6.48 -6.10
C ALA A 122 21.42 -5.53 -7.31
N ALA A 123 21.29 -4.22 -7.11
CA ALA A 123 21.14 -3.26 -8.20
C ALA A 123 22.36 -3.26 -9.12
N THR A 124 22.11 -3.22 -10.44
CA THR A 124 23.13 -3.03 -11.47
C THR A 124 23.75 -1.63 -11.38
N ALA A 125 24.92 -1.44 -12.00
CA ALA A 125 25.58 -0.14 -12.05
C ALA A 125 24.68 0.95 -12.67
N ALA A 126 23.92 0.61 -13.72
CA ALA A 126 22.97 1.52 -14.36
C ALA A 126 21.82 1.91 -13.42
N GLN A 127 21.26 0.94 -12.69
CA GLN A 127 20.21 1.22 -11.70
C GLN A 127 20.73 2.09 -10.56
N ARG A 128 21.93 1.83 -10.02
CA ARG A 128 22.54 2.67 -8.98
C ARG A 128 22.75 4.11 -9.46
N ALA A 129 23.27 4.28 -10.67
CA ALA A 129 23.43 5.60 -11.27
C ALA A 129 22.07 6.32 -11.40
N ARG A 130 21.02 5.61 -11.84
CA ARG A 130 19.67 6.18 -11.97
C ARG A 130 19.06 6.57 -10.62
N VAL A 131 19.25 5.77 -9.57
CA VAL A 131 18.79 6.11 -8.21
C VAL A 131 19.44 7.42 -7.72
N VAL A 132 20.75 7.59 -7.95
CA VAL A 132 21.46 8.83 -7.59
C VAL A 132 20.97 10.03 -8.41
N GLU A 133 20.77 9.85 -9.72
CA GLU A 133 20.22 10.88 -10.59
C GLU A 133 18.81 11.33 -10.13
N LEU A 134 17.95 10.36 -9.79
CA LEU A 134 16.60 10.63 -9.31
C LEU A 134 16.60 11.41 -7.99
N ALA A 135 17.47 11.07 -7.03
CA ALA A 135 17.58 11.83 -5.78
C ALA A 135 18.01 13.29 -6.02
N ALA A 136 18.98 13.51 -6.91
CA ALA A 136 19.41 14.86 -7.30
C ALA A 136 18.30 15.66 -8.00
N LEU A 137 17.51 15.00 -8.86
CA LEU A 137 16.33 15.61 -9.50
C LEU A 137 15.27 15.97 -8.47
N LEU A 138 14.97 15.10 -7.52
CA LEU A 138 14.01 15.36 -6.44
C LEU A 138 14.39 16.59 -5.63
N ARG A 139 15.66 16.72 -5.24
CA ARG A 139 16.15 17.92 -4.55
C ARG A 139 15.94 19.17 -5.38
N THR A 140 16.37 19.16 -6.64
CA THR A 140 16.26 20.31 -7.55
C THR A 140 14.79 20.74 -7.75
N LEU A 141 13.90 19.77 -7.99
CA LEU A 141 12.47 20.02 -8.21
C LEU A 141 11.77 20.47 -6.92
N GLY A 142 12.13 19.89 -5.77
CA GLY A 142 11.63 20.26 -4.47
C GLY A 142 12.01 21.69 -4.08
N GLU A 143 13.23 22.13 -4.38
CA GLU A 143 13.69 23.50 -4.17
C GLU A 143 12.95 24.51 -5.07
N ALA A 144 12.75 24.14 -6.34
CA ALA A 144 11.99 24.91 -7.33
C ALA A 144 10.47 24.92 -7.11
N ALA A 145 9.96 24.08 -6.20
CA ALA A 145 8.54 23.87 -5.96
C ALA A 145 7.73 23.40 -7.19
N ASP A 146 8.37 22.66 -8.10
CA ASP A 146 7.69 22.00 -9.23
C ASP A 146 7.12 20.65 -8.77
N LEU A 147 5.95 20.71 -8.12
CA LEU A 147 5.32 19.53 -7.52
C LEU A 147 4.92 18.46 -8.55
N ALA A 148 4.51 18.87 -9.75
CA ALA A 148 3.99 17.90 -10.73
C ALA A 148 5.12 16.97 -11.20
N GLU A 149 6.26 17.55 -11.58
CA GLU A 149 7.41 16.77 -12.03
C GLU A 149 8.11 16.07 -10.86
N PHE A 150 8.17 16.72 -9.69
CA PHE A 150 8.68 16.12 -8.46
C PHE A 150 8.00 14.79 -8.17
N MET A 151 6.66 14.74 -8.26
CA MET A 151 5.89 13.55 -7.92
C MET A 151 6.13 12.39 -8.90
N GLU A 152 6.29 12.65 -10.19
CA GLU A 152 6.61 11.58 -11.13
C GLU A 152 8.03 11.05 -10.93
N ARG A 153 8.97 11.89 -10.49
CA ARG A 153 10.32 11.44 -10.09
C ARG A 153 10.32 10.68 -8.77
N ASP A 154 9.46 11.06 -7.83
CA ASP A 154 9.31 10.40 -6.52
C ASP A 154 8.76 8.98 -6.71
N VAL A 155 7.73 8.85 -7.55
CA VAL A 155 7.19 7.56 -7.98
C VAL A 155 8.27 6.71 -8.62
N GLU A 156 9.00 7.25 -9.60
CA GLU A 156 10.05 6.51 -10.31
C GLU A 156 11.17 6.05 -9.36
N PHE A 157 11.54 6.89 -8.38
CA PHE A 157 12.53 6.53 -7.35
C PHE A 157 12.07 5.30 -6.57
N HIS A 158 10.87 5.34 -5.99
CA HIS A 158 10.33 4.23 -5.20
C HIS A 158 10.10 2.94 -6.02
N GLU A 159 9.59 3.05 -7.25
CA GLU A 159 9.42 1.90 -8.16
C GLU A 159 10.77 1.26 -8.50
N LEU A 160 11.79 2.07 -8.79
CA LEU A 160 13.13 1.58 -9.13
C LEU A 160 13.75 0.81 -7.97
N LEU A 161 13.56 1.25 -6.73
CA LEU A 161 14.08 0.53 -5.55
C LEU A 161 13.44 -0.85 -5.39
N LEU A 162 12.12 -0.95 -5.60
CA LEU A 162 11.41 -2.22 -5.56
C LEU A 162 11.89 -3.17 -6.67
N GLN A 163 12.02 -2.66 -7.90
CA GLN A 163 12.47 -3.44 -9.05
C GLN A 163 13.94 -3.84 -8.96
N ALA A 164 14.80 -2.97 -8.43
CA ALA A 164 16.24 -3.22 -8.28
C ALA A 164 16.59 -4.07 -7.05
N SER A 165 15.61 -4.40 -6.21
CA SER A 165 15.80 -5.21 -5.00
C SER A 165 16.28 -6.65 -5.28
N GLY A 166 16.09 -7.14 -6.51
CA GLY A 166 16.33 -8.54 -6.86
C GLY A 166 15.26 -9.50 -6.30
N ASN A 167 14.19 -8.97 -5.72
CA ASN A 167 13.03 -9.71 -5.25
C ASN A 167 11.84 -9.36 -6.16
N GLU A 168 11.41 -10.33 -6.94
CA GLU A 168 10.24 -10.32 -7.82
C GLU A 168 8.94 -9.94 -7.10
N MET A 169 8.74 -10.38 -5.86
CA MET A 169 7.54 -10.06 -5.07
C MET A 169 7.54 -8.59 -4.64
N PHE A 170 8.70 -8.03 -4.30
CA PHE A 170 8.82 -6.59 -4.06
C PHE A 170 8.64 -5.81 -5.36
N GLY A 171 9.25 -6.26 -6.45
CA GLY A 171 9.08 -5.65 -7.77
C GLY A 171 7.61 -5.59 -8.22
N ALA A 172 6.82 -6.64 -7.94
CA ALA A 172 5.39 -6.69 -8.25
C ALA A 172 4.55 -5.63 -7.51
N LEU A 173 5.09 -5.04 -6.42
CA LEU A 173 4.42 -3.97 -5.68
C LEU A 173 4.71 -2.57 -6.23
N ALA A 174 5.53 -2.43 -7.28
CA ALA A 174 5.88 -1.13 -7.86
C ALA A 174 4.62 -0.35 -8.30
N GLU A 175 3.73 -0.97 -9.07
CA GLU A 175 2.49 -0.33 -9.55
C GLU A 175 1.53 0.00 -8.40
N VAL A 176 1.51 -0.82 -7.35
CA VAL A 176 0.73 -0.57 -6.12
C VAL A 176 1.22 0.72 -5.49
N VAL A 177 2.53 0.83 -5.22
CA VAL A 177 3.15 2.01 -4.60
C VAL A 177 2.95 3.26 -5.45
N ALA A 178 3.11 3.14 -6.76
CA ALA A 178 2.89 4.23 -7.69
C ALA A 178 1.45 4.75 -7.67
N ALA A 179 0.46 3.85 -7.63
CA ALA A 179 -0.95 4.23 -7.49
C ALA A 179 -1.22 5.02 -6.20
N VAL A 180 -0.58 4.63 -5.09
CA VAL A 180 -0.67 5.37 -3.82
C VAL A 180 -0.09 6.78 -3.95
N LEU A 181 1.14 6.87 -4.44
CA LEU A 181 1.89 8.12 -4.55
C LEU A 181 1.19 9.12 -5.47
N ARG A 182 0.75 8.68 -6.66
CA ARG A 182 -0.01 9.51 -7.59
C ARG A 182 -1.37 9.91 -7.01
N GLY A 183 -2.07 8.97 -6.37
CA GLY A 183 -3.39 9.21 -5.79
C GLY A 183 -3.37 10.29 -4.70
N ARG A 184 -2.35 10.27 -3.83
CA ARG A 184 -2.14 11.31 -2.80
C ARG A 184 -2.03 12.71 -3.39
N THR A 185 -1.25 12.86 -4.45
CA THR A 185 -1.05 14.15 -5.13
C THR A 185 -2.31 14.64 -5.80
N GLN A 186 -2.97 13.78 -6.57
CA GLN A 186 -4.19 14.14 -7.30
C GLN A 186 -5.33 14.55 -6.36
N LEU A 187 -5.33 14.06 -5.13
CA LEU A 187 -6.30 14.40 -4.09
C LEU A 187 -5.89 15.59 -3.22
N GLY A 188 -4.78 16.26 -3.54
CA GLY A 188 -4.29 17.44 -2.81
C GLY A 188 -3.83 17.14 -1.39
N LEU A 189 -3.37 15.90 -1.12
CA LEU A 189 -2.94 15.45 0.20
C LEU A 189 -1.45 15.65 0.46
N MET A 190 -0.74 16.25 -0.49
CA MET A 190 0.67 16.60 -0.38
C MET A 190 0.83 18.05 0.08
N PRO A 191 1.86 18.37 0.88
CA PRO A 191 2.19 19.76 1.18
C PRO A 191 2.52 20.53 -0.10
N HIS A 192 2.30 21.85 -0.10
CA HIS A 192 2.61 22.72 -1.24
C HIS A 192 4.09 22.76 -1.62
N LYS A 193 4.97 22.33 -0.72
CA LYS A 193 6.40 22.18 -0.96
C LYS A 193 6.90 20.95 -0.20
N PRO A 194 7.72 20.08 -0.81
CA PRO A 194 8.38 19.01 -0.08
C PRO A 194 9.24 19.59 1.05
N VAL A 195 9.28 18.90 2.19
CA VAL A 195 10.12 19.34 3.31
C VAL A 195 11.59 19.04 3.01
N PRO A 196 12.54 19.92 3.40
CA PRO A 196 13.96 19.69 3.15
C PRO A 196 14.48 18.36 3.71
N GLU A 197 13.98 17.94 4.88
CA GLU A 197 14.34 16.68 5.53
C GLU A 197 14.06 15.46 4.64
N ALA A 198 12.95 15.46 3.90
CA ALA A 198 12.63 14.38 2.97
C ALA A 198 13.68 14.31 1.85
N MET A 199 14.23 15.44 1.39
CA MET A 199 15.25 15.48 0.34
C MET A 199 16.58 14.94 0.84
N ASP A 200 16.96 15.31 2.06
CA ASP A 200 18.15 14.78 2.72
C ASP A 200 18.06 13.26 2.88
N LEU A 201 16.86 12.73 3.16
CA LEU A 201 16.62 11.31 3.29
C LEU A 201 16.64 10.57 1.93
N HIS A 202 16.13 11.17 0.85
CA HIS A 202 16.28 10.61 -0.50
C HIS A 202 17.76 10.49 -0.90
N ASP A 203 18.55 11.54 -0.65
CA ASP A 203 19.99 11.53 -0.91
C ASP A 203 20.71 10.46 -0.07
N ALA A 204 20.35 10.33 1.21
CA ALA A 204 20.93 9.31 2.09
C ALA A 204 20.64 7.89 1.59
N VAL A 205 19.41 7.61 1.13
CA VAL A 205 19.05 6.33 0.51
C VAL A 205 19.88 6.09 -0.74
N ALA A 206 19.95 7.08 -1.64
CA ALA A 206 20.65 6.95 -2.90
C ALA A 206 22.15 6.73 -2.72
N ALA A 207 22.80 7.45 -1.80
CA ALA A 207 24.20 7.29 -1.47
C ALA A 207 24.49 5.89 -0.88
N ALA A 208 23.67 5.45 0.07
CA ALA A 208 23.81 4.11 0.66
C ALA A 208 23.65 3.01 -0.39
N ILE A 209 22.73 3.16 -1.33
CA ILE A 209 22.57 2.22 -2.46
C ILE A 209 23.75 2.31 -3.42
N ALA A 210 24.23 3.48 -3.79
CA ALA A 210 25.38 3.62 -4.69
C ALA A 210 26.63 2.93 -4.13
N GLU A 211 26.82 3.00 -2.82
CA GLU A 211 27.98 2.44 -2.10
C GLU A 211 27.77 1.00 -1.60
N GLY A 212 26.58 0.42 -1.81
CA GLY A 212 26.26 -0.95 -1.38
C GLY A 212 26.03 -1.13 0.12
N ARG A 213 25.76 -0.05 0.85
CA ARG A 213 25.57 -0.03 2.31
C ARG A 213 24.12 -0.39 2.66
N CYS A 214 23.86 -1.69 2.76
CA CYS A 214 22.51 -2.25 2.90
C CYS A 214 21.75 -1.72 4.12
N ALA A 215 22.33 -1.86 5.31
CA ALA A 215 21.67 -1.46 6.56
C ALA A 215 21.38 0.04 6.61
N GLU A 216 22.23 0.86 5.99
CA GLU A 216 22.05 2.30 5.90
C GLU A 216 20.93 2.66 4.93
N ALA A 217 20.83 1.97 3.79
CA ALA A 217 19.72 2.14 2.86
C ALA A 217 18.37 1.78 3.49
N GLU A 218 18.31 0.68 4.26
CA GLU A 218 17.10 0.30 5.01
C GLU A 218 16.72 1.36 6.06
N THR A 219 17.71 1.84 6.81
CA THR A 219 17.51 2.83 7.87
C THR A 219 17.04 4.17 7.31
N ALA A 220 17.69 4.67 6.26
CA ALA A 220 17.34 5.93 5.61
C ALA A 220 15.95 5.85 4.96
N MET A 221 15.62 4.76 4.27
CA MET A 221 14.28 4.58 3.67
C MET A 221 13.20 4.47 4.74
N ARG A 222 13.48 3.80 5.87
CA ARG A 222 12.54 3.77 7.00
C ARG A 222 12.29 5.16 7.57
N ALA A 223 13.34 5.96 7.74
CA ALA A 223 13.22 7.34 8.21
C ALA A 223 12.39 8.20 7.24
N LEU A 224 12.64 8.08 5.93
CA LEU A 224 11.88 8.78 4.88
C LEU A 224 10.38 8.51 4.99
N LEU A 225 9.99 7.24 5.08
CA LEU A 225 8.57 6.87 5.13
C LEU A 225 7.90 7.22 6.46
N VAL A 226 8.65 7.24 7.56
CA VAL A 226 8.15 7.68 8.87
C VAL A 226 7.92 9.19 8.90
N GLU A 227 8.81 9.98 8.29
CA GLU A 227 8.62 11.42 8.09
C GLU A 227 7.34 11.67 7.29
N VAL A 228 7.24 11.09 6.09
CA VAL A 228 6.07 11.24 5.21
C VAL A 228 4.78 10.79 5.89
N ARG A 229 4.79 9.70 6.66
CA ARG A 229 3.62 9.27 7.45
C ARG A 229 3.21 10.34 8.46
N THR A 230 4.17 10.92 9.16
CA THR A 230 3.92 11.94 10.20
C THR A 230 3.35 13.20 9.59
N ALA A 231 3.88 13.63 8.45
CA ALA A 231 3.38 14.78 7.70
C ALA A 231 1.96 14.57 7.15
N MET A 232 1.64 13.36 6.66
CA MET A 232 0.39 13.09 5.95
C MET A 232 -0.75 12.57 6.83
N LEU A 233 -0.43 11.97 7.98
CA LEU A 233 -1.41 11.39 8.90
C LEU A 233 -1.13 11.87 10.33
N PRO A 234 -1.25 13.19 10.61
CA PRO A 234 -1.03 13.72 11.94
C PRO A 234 -2.03 13.09 12.92
N GLY A 235 -1.52 12.39 13.92
CA GLY A 235 -2.32 11.66 14.91
C GLY A 235 -2.34 10.13 14.74
N LEU A 236 -1.66 9.57 13.74
CA LEU A 236 -1.44 8.14 13.66
C LEU A 236 -0.38 7.68 14.66
N VAL A 237 -0.80 6.95 15.70
CA VAL A 237 0.13 6.18 16.53
C VAL A 237 0.73 5.07 15.65
N PRO A 238 2.05 4.79 15.71
CA PRO A 238 2.62 3.66 14.98
C PRO A 238 1.82 2.39 15.28
N TRP A 239 1.42 1.63 14.25
CA TRP A 239 0.87 0.30 14.46
C TRP A 239 1.89 -0.52 15.25
N SER A 240 1.52 -0.86 16.48
CA SER A 240 2.27 -1.79 17.30
C SER A 240 1.86 -3.20 16.88
N PRO A 241 2.77 -4.19 16.85
CA PRO A 241 2.40 -5.61 16.72
C PRO A 241 1.42 -6.09 17.82
N ARG A 242 1.21 -5.27 18.86
CA ARG A 242 0.23 -5.50 19.93
C ARG A 242 -1.16 -4.91 19.63
N ASP A 243 -1.30 -4.07 18.61
CA ASP A 243 -2.57 -3.45 18.24
C ASP A 243 -3.37 -4.42 17.36
N PRO A 244 -4.66 -4.67 17.69
CA PRO A 244 -5.51 -5.52 16.86
C PRO A 244 -5.61 -4.96 15.44
N PRO A 245 -5.53 -5.79 14.39
CA PRO A 245 -5.80 -5.32 13.04
C PRO A 245 -7.25 -4.83 12.94
N PRO A 246 -7.53 -3.83 12.09
CA PRO A 246 -8.83 -3.13 12.03
C PRO A 246 -10.02 -4.01 11.60
N TRP A 247 -9.76 -5.23 11.12
CA TRP A 247 -10.77 -6.22 10.73
C TRP A 247 -10.99 -7.33 11.79
N SER A 248 -10.31 -7.28 12.93
CA SER A 248 -10.46 -8.30 13.98
C SER A 248 -11.73 -8.08 14.81
N THR A 249 -12.79 -8.79 14.46
CA THR A 249 -13.94 -8.99 15.34
C THR A 249 -13.63 -10.11 16.34
N THR A 250 -13.52 -9.74 17.62
CA THR A 250 -13.58 -10.61 18.82
C THR A 250 -12.45 -11.64 19.05
N LEU A 251 -11.80 -12.20 18.02
CA LEU A 251 -10.83 -13.29 18.16
C LEU A 251 -9.42 -12.87 18.64
N TRP A 252 -8.99 -11.62 18.39
CA TRP A 252 -7.67 -11.13 18.82
C TRP A 252 -7.48 -11.22 20.35
N ARG A 253 -8.52 -10.91 21.14
CA ARG A 253 -8.49 -10.97 22.61
C ARG A 253 -8.25 -12.37 23.17
N LEU A 254 -8.46 -13.42 22.38
CA LEU A 254 -8.31 -14.81 22.83
C LEU A 254 -6.94 -15.41 22.45
N MET A 255 -6.19 -14.79 21.53
CA MET A 255 -4.93 -15.35 21.00
C MET A 255 -3.68 -14.58 21.45
N SER A 256 -3.82 -13.37 22.00
CA SER A 256 -2.72 -12.63 22.62
C SER A 256 -2.43 -13.17 24.02
N CYS A 257 -1.64 -14.25 24.10
CA CYS A 257 -0.96 -14.60 25.34
C CYS A 257 0.07 -13.50 25.67
N ASP A 258 -0.20 -12.68 26.68
CA ASP A 258 0.82 -11.82 27.27
C ASP A 258 1.98 -12.69 27.79
N PRO A 259 3.25 -12.44 27.40
CA PRO A 259 4.38 -13.04 28.10
C PRO A 259 4.48 -12.41 29.50
N PRO A 260 4.59 -13.19 30.59
CA PRO A 260 4.59 -12.61 31.92
C PRO A 260 5.88 -11.81 32.14
N LEU A 261 5.69 -10.53 32.47
CA LEU A 261 6.73 -9.65 32.97
C LEU A 261 7.42 -10.29 34.18
N TRP A 262 8.72 -10.47 34.06
CA TRP A 262 9.63 -10.80 35.16
C TRP A 262 9.60 -9.68 36.21
N VAL A 263 8.92 -9.89 37.33
CA VAL A 263 9.22 -9.26 38.63
C VAL A 263 8.95 -10.29 39.75
N PRO A 264 9.94 -10.64 40.59
CA PRO A 264 9.72 -11.56 41.70
C PRO A 264 9.05 -10.80 42.85
N ARG A 265 7.73 -10.92 42.96
CA ARG A 265 7.02 -10.65 44.22
C ARG A 265 6.41 -11.95 44.73
N CYS A 266 6.92 -12.37 45.89
CA CYS A 266 6.46 -13.50 46.68
C CYS A 266 4.93 -13.56 46.75
N CYS A 267 4.34 -14.56 46.11
CA CYS A 267 2.97 -14.99 46.38
C CYS A 267 3.02 -16.40 46.99
N ALA A 268 3.54 -16.48 48.21
CA ALA A 268 3.22 -17.58 49.10
C ALA A 268 1.81 -17.34 49.65
N ARG A 269 0.82 -18.08 49.14
CA ARG A 269 -0.46 -18.49 49.78
C ARG A 269 -1.60 -18.59 48.76
N ARG A 270 -1.69 -19.74 48.08
CA ARG A 270 -2.92 -20.55 47.88
C ARG A 270 -2.61 -21.65 46.87
N PHE A 271 -3.17 -22.83 47.12
CA PHE A 271 -2.94 -24.13 46.47
C PHE A 271 -1.83 -24.99 47.10
N PRO A 272 -2.20 -25.84 48.09
CA PRO A 272 -1.43 -27.03 48.43
C PRO A 272 -1.76 -28.11 47.39
N SER A 273 -0.72 -28.73 46.81
CA SER A 273 -0.75 -29.89 45.89
C SER A 273 -0.43 -29.62 44.41
N CYS A 274 0.77 -29.13 44.14
CA CYS A 274 1.49 -29.52 42.92
C CYS A 274 2.90 -29.91 43.35
N ALA A 275 3.06 -31.18 43.72
CA ALA A 275 4.36 -31.79 43.88
C ALA A 275 4.94 -32.03 42.48
N LEU A 276 6.00 -31.29 42.14
CA LEU A 276 6.96 -31.69 41.11
C LEU A 276 8.29 -31.98 41.82
N PRO A 277 8.96 -33.09 41.54
CA PRO A 277 10.33 -33.30 41.99
C PRO A 277 11.30 -32.46 41.16
N HIS A 278 12.39 -32.08 41.84
CA HIS A 278 13.46 -31.15 41.45
C HIS A 278 14.20 -31.47 40.13
N PRO A 279 14.98 -30.49 39.61
CA PRO A 279 15.58 -30.49 38.29
C PRO A 279 16.95 -31.16 38.25
N THR A 280 17.32 -31.73 37.11
CA THR A 280 18.71 -32.03 36.80
C THR A 280 19.05 -31.58 35.38
N ALA A 281 20.07 -30.70 35.33
CA ALA A 281 21.11 -30.53 34.31
C ALA A 281 20.64 -30.20 32.87
N CYS A 282 20.97 -29.06 32.24
CA CYS A 282 22.30 -28.52 31.94
C CYS A 282 23.23 -29.56 31.30
N ASN A 283 23.14 -29.73 29.97
CA ASN A 283 24.30 -29.83 29.07
C ASN A 283 23.89 -30.00 27.59
N LEU A 284 24.55 -29.19 26.74
CA LEU A 284 25.10 -29.51 25.40
C LEU A 284 24.18 -30.15 24.35
N LEU A 285 23.78 -29.34 23.35
CA LEU A 285 24.23 -29.41 21.95
C LEU A 285 23.78 -28.14 21.19
#